data_AF-A0AAU8SJT9-F1
#
_entry.id   AF-A0AAU8SJT9-F1
#
_cell.length_a   1.000
_cell.length_b   1.000
_cell.length_c   1.000
_cell.angle_alpha   90.00
_cell.angle_beta   90.00
_cell.angle_gamma   90.00
#
_symmetry.space_group_name_H-M   'P 1'
#
loop_
_entity.id
_entity.type
_entity.pdbx_description
1 polymer ?
#
loop_
_entity_poly.entity_id
_entity_poly.type
_entity_poly.pdbx_seq_one_letter_code
_entity_poly.pdbx_strand_id
1 'polypeptide(L)'
;MFCRRFLTQTLTVVTAWLCLLPLPAHALSGADTAYLINQRYQKTAKKCFVNSPVYECAGVLLRTAPRDGTGTSFWRLSPAEMDAGYAELSYARTDLPPVSPPDSVGFILADRPTAAGDGRPYQLTCGGLAQGQNLPPCPSNPDAVGVSLWDVNMPGTLAVQAIYYDVAHGGQLAQALRYQKQYFDGAGQWVPILRSQLGAGLATVFGFDERDQLDWGYTVARNLEARYIDTRMTCPGNTPAYNCSGVLIRVTGYGTTFKSWNPSPNSVSRNGVSFSFARIDMKMTTTVSGGPGVVMRELQSPTAHPLEWRCAFPQNAATSGRSDSCNVASDHRLCDARGINTAAQWQAAFGSNSNIACGLAPTVAQFGVLVDLRQTLTAGHNEVIIAAWPQDIPVQIPLEALFYPAASAKPGAEYIQQDYMATTGRFMPILSVDLTKPAGSIFTYNPADQNGAIQPGSVFAIPGDGGPYPGW
;
A
#
# COMPACT_ATOMS: atom_id res chain seq x y z
N MET A 1 -4.07 -66.68 64.47
CA MET A 1 -4.00 -65.31 65.02
C MET A 1 -4.27 -64.35 63.86
N PHE A 2 -5.19 -63.41 64.06
CA PHE A 2 -5.72 -62.37 63.15
C PHE A 2 -4.65 -61.71 62.24
N CYS A 3 -4.93 -61.18 61.04
CA CYS A 3 -5.86 -60.08 60.77
C CYS A 3 -5.97 -59.75 59.24
N ARG A 4 -7.09 -59.11 58.86
CA ARG A 4 -7.51 -58.60 57.53
C ARG A 4 -6.57 -57.55 56.89
N ARG A 5 -6.63 -57.43 55.55
CA ARG A 5 -7.03 -56.16 54.86
C ARG A 5 -7.34 -56.36 53.37
N PHE A 6 -8.57 -56.05 53.01
CA PHE A 6 -9.03 -55.73 51.66
C PHE A 6 -8.42 -54.39 51.22
N LEU A 7 -7.97 -54.28 49.97
CA LEU A 7 -7.76 -53.00 49.31
C LEU A 7 -8.50 -53.01 47.96
N THR A 8 -9.61 -52.28 47.94
CA THR A 8 -10.40 -51.90 46.77
C THR A 8 -9.60 -50.86 45.96
N GLN A 9 -9.25 -51.16 44.71
CA GLN A 9 -8.76 -50.16 43.76
C GLN A 9 -9.96 -49.58 42.99
N THR A 10 -10.26 -48.32 43.28
CA THR A 10 -11.16 -47.45 42.52
C THR A 10 -10.53 -47.09 41.18
N LEU A 11 -11.21 -47.41 40.09
CA LEU A 11 -10.85 -47.04 38.72
C LEU A 11 -11.36 -45.60 38.46
N THR A 12 -10.48 -44.61 38.52
CA THR A 12 -10.82 -43.22 38.16
C THR A 12 -10.70 -43.06 36.65
N VAL A 13 -11.83 -42.95 35.96
CA VAL A 13 -11.89 -42.59 34.53
C VAL A 13 -11.61 -41.10 34.40
N VAL A 14 -10.43 -40.74 33.90
CA VAL A 14 -10.10 -39.36 33.50
C VAL A 14 -10.54 -39.18 32.05
N THR A 15 -11.70 -38.58 31.85
CA THR A 15 -12.15 -38.06 30.55
C THR A 15 -11.33 -36.82 30.20
N ALA A 16 -10.28 -37.00 29.41
CA ALA A 16 -9.53 -35.90 28.81
C ALA A 16 -10.39 -35.25 27.71
N TRP A 17 -10.98 -34.11 28.02
CA TRP A 17 -11.57 -33.20 27.04
C TRP A 17 -10.43 -32.61 26.19
N LEU A 18 -10.26 -33.11 24.96
CA LEU A 18 -9.46 -32.41 23.95
C LEU A 18 -10.20 -31.12 23.57
N CYS A 19 -9.83 -30.01 24.21
CA CYS A 19 -10.12 -28.69 23.67
C CYS A 19 -9.32 -28.52 22.37
N LEU A 20 -9.94 -28.81 21.23
CA LEU A 20 -9.49 -28.34 19.92
C LEU A 20 -9.55 -26.81 19.95
N LEU A 21 -8.45 -26.17 20.34
CA LEU A 21 -8.24 -24.75 20.06
C LEU A 21 -8.25 -24.60 18.53
N PRO A 22 -9.15 -23.79 17.95
CA PRO A 22 -9.09 -23.51 16.53
C PRO A 22 -7.76 -22.78 16.28
N LEU A 23 -6.82 -23.46 15.62
CA LEU A 23 -5.70 -22.78 15.02
C LEU A 23 -6.29 -21.76 14.04
N PRO A 24 -5.86 -20.48 14.07
CA PRO A 24 -6.33 -19.52 13.09
C PRO A 24 -5.97 -20.09 11.72
N ALA A 25 -6.99 -20.39 10.91
CA ALA A 25 -6.76 -20.68 9.51
C ALA A 25 -6.09 -19.43 8.92
N HIS A 26 -4.81 -19.52 8.59
CA HIS A 26 -4.12 -18.44 7.93
C HIS A 26 -4.80 -18.21 6.58
N ALA A 27 -5.42 -17.04 6.42
CA ALA A 27 -5.92 -16.61 5.12
C ALA A 27 -4.76 -16.66 4.12
N LEU A 28 -5.02 -17.22 2.94
CA LEU A 28 -4.03 -17.31 1.87
C LEU A 28 -3.51 -15.92 1.53
N SER A 29 -2.21 -15.80 1.27
CA SER A 29 -1.67 -14.53 0.76
C SER A 29 -2.22 -14.26 -0.65
N GLY A 30 -2.13 -13.00 -1.11
CA GLY A 30 -2.50 -12.67 -2.49
C GLY A 30 -1.61 -13.39 -3.52
N ALA A 31 -0.35 -13.64 -3.20
CA ALA A 31 0.56 -14.43 -4.04
C ALA A 31 0.13 -15.91 -4.13
N ASP A 32 -0.25 -16.52 -3.00
CA ASP A 32 -0.78 -17.89 -2.97
C ASP A 32 -2.09 -17.99 -3.74
N THR A 33 -2.95 -16.98 -3.60
CA THR A 33 -4.21 -16.88 -4.34
C THR A 33 -3.97 -16.82 -5.85
N ALA A 34 -3.03 -15.99 -6.30
CA ALA A 34 -2.62 -15.92 -7.71
C ALA A 34 -2.07 -17.27 -8.20
N TYR A 35 -1.23 -17.94 -7.41
CA TYR A 35 -0.68 -19.25 -7.73
C TYR A 35 -1.77 -20.30 -7.93
N LEU A 36 -2.72 -20.40 -6.99
CA LEU A 36 -3.84 -21.35 -7.07
C LEU A 36 -4.74 -21.07 -8.28
N ILE A 37 -5.03 -19.81 -8.58
CA ILE A 37 -5.83 -19.43 -9.75
C ILE A 37 -5.11 -19.83 -11.05
N ASN A 38 -3.81 -19.58 -11.18
CA ASN A 38 -3.03 -19.99 -12.35
C ASN A 38 -2.97 -21.53 -12.48
N GLN A 39 -2.85 -22.25 -11.37
CA GLN A 39 -2.88 -23.72 -11.38
C GLN A 39 -4.22 -24.25 -11.89
N ARG A 40 -5.35 -23.64 -11.48
CA ARG A 40 -6.67 -24.00 -12.01
C ARG A 40 -6.82 -23.64 -13.49
N TYR A 41 -6.31 -22.49 -13.93
CA TYR A 41 -6.30 -22.11 -15.35
C TYR A 41 -5.58 -23.13 -16.24
N GLN A 42 -4.44 -23.65 -15.78
CA GLN A 42 -3.64 -24.65 -16.49
C GLN A 42 -4.26 -26.06 -16.46
N LYS A 43 -5.22 -26.32 -15.58
CA LYS A 43 -5.81 -27.65 -15.43
C LYS A 43 -6.85 -27.91 -16.51
N THR A 44 -6.59 -28.90 -17.36
CA THR A 44 -7.43 -29.29 -18.51
C THR A 44 -8.20 -30.58 -18.28
N ALA A 45 -8.54 -30.88 -17.02
CA ALA A 45 -9.29 -32.09 -16.67
C ALA A 45 -10.62 -32.12 -17.44
N LYS A 46 -10.98 -33.28 -18.01
CA LYS A 46 -12.27 -33.42 -18.73
C LYS A 46 -13.48 -33.52 -17.80
N LYS A 47 -13.24 -33.92 -16.54
CA LYS A 47 -14.25 -34.08 -15.48
C LYS A 47 -13.62 -33.76 -14.12
N CYS A 48 -14.45 -33.31 -13.19
CA CYS A 48 -14.08 -33.14 -11.79
C CYS A 48 -14.50 -34.36 -10.94
N PHE A 49 -14.20 -34.33 -9.64
CA PHE A 49 -14.54 -35.43 -8.71
C PHE A 49 -16.01 -35.83 -8.83
N VAL A 50 -16.31 -37.14 -8.71
CA VAL A 50 -17.68 -37.68 -8.70
C VAL A 50 -18.55 -37.23 -9.90
N ASN A 51 -18.03 -37.31 -11.12
CA ASN A 51 -18.73 -36.88 -12.35
C ASN A 51 -19.22 -35.42 -12.31
N SER A 52 -18.62 -34.54 -11.51
CA SER A 52 -18.96 -33.12 -11.49
C SER A 52 -18.54 -32.36 -12.77
N PRO A 53 -19.21 -31.24 -13.10
CA PRO A 53 -18.82 -30.37 -14.21
C PRO A 53 -17.38 -29.90 -14.08
N VAL A 54 -16.70 -29.69 -15.21
CA VAL A 54 -15.30 -29.24 -15.25
C VAL A 54 -15.08 -27.90 -14.52
N TYR A 55 -16.11 -27.06 -14.48
CA TYR A 55 -16.14 -25.77 -13.81
C TYR A 55 -15.86 -25.86 -12.29
N GLU A 56 -16.04 -27.03 -11.68
CA GLU A 56 -15.84 -27.19 -10.23
C GLU A 56 -14.38 -27.32 -9.82
N CYS A 57 -13.46 -27.60 -10.74
CA CYS A 57 -12.08 -27.90 -10.35
C CYS A 57 -11.03 -27.52 -11.38
N ALA A 58 -11.43 -26.96 -12.52
CA ALA A 58 -10.56 -26.61 -13.64
C ALA A 58 -11.07 -25.35 -14.35
N GLY A 59 -10.14 -24.52 -14.81
CA GLY A 59 -10.41 -23.20 -15.36
C GLY A 59 -10.70 -22.14 -14.29
N VAL A 60 -10.95 -20.92 -14.75
CA VAL A 60 -11.17 -19.73 -13.92
C VAL A 60 -12.46 -19.05 -14.35
N LEU A 61 -13.32 -18.77 -13.37
CA LEU A 61 -14.57 -18.05 -13.57
C LEU A 61 -14.33 -16.55 -13.35
N LEU A 62 -14.49 -15.78 -14.41
CA LEU A 62 -14.27 -14.34 -14.44
C LEU A 62 -15.59 -13.62 -14.63
N ARG A 63 -15.78 -12.51 -13.91
CA ARG A 63 -16.98 -11.69 -14.06
C ARG A 63 -16.66 -10.22 -13.99
N THR A 64 -17.28 -9.43 -14.86
CA THR A 64 -17.27 -7.97 -14.79
C THR A 64 -18.60 -7.47 -14.26
N ALA A 65 -18.62 -6.26 -13.71
CA ALA A 65 -19.85 -5.67 -13.21
C ALA A 65 -20.79 -5.35 -14.39
N PRO A 66 -22.04 -5.86 -14.42
CA PRO A 66 -22.94 -5.56 -15.53
C PRO A 66 -23.21 -4.06 -15.63
N ARG A 67 -23.21 -3.50 -16.85
CA ARG A 67 -23.32 -2.04 -17.09
C ARG A 67 -24.71 -1.49 -16.79
N ASP A 68 -25.73 -2.32 -16.95
CA ASP A 68 -27.15 -2.05 -16.70
C ASP A 68 -27.61 -2.47 -15.29
N GLY A 69 -26.72 -3.02 -14.47
CA GLY A 69 -27.01 -3.37 -13.08
C GLY A 69 -27.20 -2.12 -12.20
N THR A 70 -28.12 -2.19 -11.25
CA THR A 70 -28.39 -1.10 -10.30
C THR A 70 -27.23 -0.94 -9.30
N GLY A 71 -26.82 0.30 -9.04
CA GLY A 71 -25.77 0.63 -8.07
C GLY A 71 -24.34 0.61 -8.63
N THR A 72 -23.34 0.85 -7.77
CA THR A 72 -21.94 1.04 -8.17
C THR A 72 -21.00 -0.09 -7.77
N SER A 73 -21.51 -1.09 -7.05
CA SER A 73 -20.74 -2.26 -6.61
C SER A 73 -20.46 -3.22 -7.75
N PHE A 74 -19.30 -3.88 -7.73
CA PHE A 74 -18.93 -4.82 -8.80
C PHE A 74 -19.71 -6.14 -8.78
N TRP A 75 -20.27 -6.51 -7.62
CA TRP A 75 -21.10 -7.69 -7.44
C TRP A 75 -22.59 -7.41 -7.70
N ARG A 76 -22.94 -6.28 -8.34
CA ARG A 76 -24.32 -6.03 -8.75
C ARG A 76 -24.77 -7.03 -9.82
N LEU A 77 -26.09 -7.21 -9.91
CA LEU A 77 -26.76 -8.07 -10.90
C LEU A 77 -27.53 -7.18 -11.88
N SER A 78 -27.60 -7.58 -13.14
CA SER A 78 -28.45 -6.94 -14.15
C SER A 78 -29.91 -7.39 -14.02
N PRO A 79 -30.89 -6.60 -14.52
CA PRO A 79 -32.28 -7.05 -14.61
C PRO A 79 -32.42 -8.36 -15.39
N ALA A 80 -31.67 -8.53 -16.48
CA ALA A 80 -31.70 -9.75 -17.29
C ALA A 80 -31.26 -11.00 -16.50
N GLU A 81 -30.27 -10.87 -15.62
CA GLU A 81 -29.82 -11.98 -14.76
C GLU A 81 -30.83 -12.30 -13.66
N MET A 82 -31.48 -11.28 -13.10
CA MET A 82 -32.56 -11.47 -12.13
C MET A 82 -33.73 -12.21 -12.77
N ASP A 83 -34.12 -11.84 -13.99
CA ASP A 83 -35.19 -12.50 -14.76
C ASP A 83 -34.80 -13.93 -15.18
N ALA A 84 -33.54 -14.13 -15.56
CA ALA A 84 -33.02 -15.44 -15.96
C ALA A 84 -32.80 -16.40 -14.78
N GLY A 85 -32.66 -15.87 -13.55
CA GLY A 85 -32.41 -16.65 -12.33
C GLY A 85 -30.96 -17.14 -12.17
N TYR A 86 -30.02 -16.64 -12.97
CA TYR A 86 -28.59 -16.94 -12.87
C TYR A 86 -27.73 -15.77 -13.32
N ALA A 87 -26.50 -15.73 -12.80
CA ALA A 87 -25.49 -14.74 -13.16
C ALA A 87 -24.50 -15.37 -14.15
N GLU A 88 -24.15 -14.66 -15.23
CA GLU A 88 -23.19 -15.16 -16.22
C GLU A 88 -21.74 -14.83 -15.86
N LEU A 89 -20.85 -15.79 -16.08
CA LEU A 89 -19.41 -15.65 -15.93
C LEU A 89 -18.70 -16.10 -17.20
N SER A 90 -17.65 -15.37 -17.55
CA SER A 90 -16.68 -15.80 -18.56
C SER A 90 -15.82 -16.93 -17.99
N TYR A 91 -15.47 -17.90 -18.83
CA TYR A 91 -14.67 -19.07 -18.41
C TYR A 91 -13.34 -19.11 -19.15
N ALA A 92 -12.25 -19.10 -18.39
CA ALA A 92 -10.90 -19.14 -18.93
C ALA A 92 -10.22 -20.48 -18.62
N ARG A 93 -9.65 -21.14 -19.63
CA ARG A 93 -8.83 -22.35 -19.47
C ARG A 93 -7.76 -22.39 -20.55
N THR A 94 -6.61 -23.00 -20.26
CA THR A 94 -5.44 -22.93 -21.17
C THR A 94 -5.62 -23.64 -22.52
N ASP A 95 -6.54 -24.59 -22.63
CA ASP A 95 -6.85 -25.37 -23.84
C ASP A 95 -8.10 -24.85 -24.59
N LEU A 96 -8.61 -23.69 -24.18
CA LEU A 96 -9.75 -23.02 -24.82
C LEU A 96 -9.31 -21.73 -25.50
N PRO A 97 -10.11 -21.18 -26.43
CA PRO A 97 -9.87 -19.84 -26.97
C PRO A 97 -9.68 -18.80 -25.85
N PRO A 98 -8.82 -17.78 -26.06
CA PRO A 98 -8.64 -16.72 -25.09
C PRO A 98 -9.97 -16.05 -24.69
N VAL A 99 -10.14 -15.86 -23.39
CA VAL A 99 -11.31 -15.18 -22.84
C VAL A 99 -11.24 -13.67 -23.12
N SER A 100 -12.40 -13.06 -23.40
CA SER A 100 -12.54 -11.61 -23.59
C SER A 100 -13.72 -11.08 -22.77
N PRO A 101 -13.55 -10.84 -21.46
CA PRO A 101 -14.62 -10.28 -20.63
C PRO A 101 -15.08 -8.89 -21.13
N PRO A 102 -16.34 -8.47 -20.83
CA PRO A 102 -16.89 -7.21 -21.34
C PRO A 102 -16.17 -5.92 -20.91
N ASP A 103 -15.44 -5.98 -19.79
CA ASP A 103 -14.68 -4.88 -19.22
C ASP A 103 -13.31 -5.39 -18.73
N SER A 104 -12.35 -4.47 -18.54
CA SER A 104 -10.97 -4.79 -18.14
C SER A 104 -10.79 -5.00 -16.63
N VAL A 105 -11.82 -4.75 -15.81
CA VAL A 105 -11.76 -4.88 -14.35
C VAL A 105 -12.96 -5.68 -13.88
N GLY A 106 -12.70 -6.68 -13.05
CA GLY A 106 -13.73 -7.59 -12.59
C GLY A 106 -13.28 -8.37 -11.37
N PHE A 107 -13.92 -9.50 -11.14
CA PHE A 107 -13.57 -10.41 -10.07
C PHE A 107 -13.52 -11.86 -10.54
N ILE A 108 -12.81 -12.65 -9.76
CA ILE A 108 -12.63 -14.08 -9.92
C ILE A 108 -13.49 -14.75 -8.85
N LEU A 109 -14.42 -15.60 -9.29
CA LEU A 109 -15.19 -16.43 -8.36
C LEU A 109 -14.35 -17.63 -7.97
N ALA A 110 -14.34 -17.96 -6.67
CA ALA A 110 -13.71 -19.18 -6.18
C ALA A 110 -14.34 -20.41 -6.86
N ASP A 111 -13.57 -21.49 -7.04
CA ASP A 111 -14.16 -22.76 -7.46
C ASP A 111 -15.12 -23.29 -6.38
N ARG A 112 -16.06 -24.16 -6.78
CA ARG A 112 -17.11 -24.63 -5.87
C ARG A 112 -16.58 -25.31 -4.60
N PRO A 113 -15.59 -26.22 -4.65
CA PRO A 113 -14.98 -26.77 -3.45
C PRO A 113 -14.42 -25.69 -2.50
N THR A 114 -13.66 -24.72 -3.00
CA THR A 114 -13.16 -23.60 -2.17
C THR A 114 -14.31 -22.78 -1.61
N ALA A 115 -15.26 -22.38 -2.46
CA ALA A 115 -16.43 -21.61 -2.06
C ALA A 115 -17.27 -22.31 -0.97
N ALA A 116 -17.48 -23.63 -1.11
CA ALA A 116 -18.18 -24.42 -0.10
C ALA A 116 -17.37 -24.55 1.20
N GLY A 117 -16.05 -24.75 1.10
CA GLY A 117 -15.14 -24.79 2.26
C GLY A 117 -15.12 -23.48 3.05
N ASP A 118 -15.24 -22.35 2.36
CA ASP A 118 -15.31 -21.01 2.95
C ASP A 118 -16.73 -20.61 3.41
N GLY A 119 -17.70 -21.53 3.34
CA GLY A 119 -19.08 -21.29 3.76
C GLY A 119 -19.88 -20.37 2.82
N ARG A 120 -19.46 -20.24 1.56
CA ARG A 120 -20.06 -19.39 0.51
C ARG A 120 -20.47 -20.23 -0.72
N PRO A 121 -21.25 -21.31 -0.53
CA PRO A 121 -21.59 -22.20 -1.63
C PRO A 121 -22.43 -21.49 -2.69
N TYR A 122 -22.21 -21.85 -3.95
CA TYR A 122 -23.06 -21.48 -5.07
C TYR A 122 -23.37 -22.71 -5.93
N GLN A 123 -24.37 -22.60 -6.80
CA GLN A 123 -24.77 -23.65 -7.74
C GLN A 123 -24.41 -23.28 -9.17
N LEU A 124 -24.11 -24.28 -10.01
CA LEU A 124 -23.99 -24.10 -11.45
C LEU A 124 -25.37 -24.30 -12.09
N THR A 125 -25.77 -23.38 -12.95
CA THR A 125 -27.10 -23.39 -13.59
C THR A 125 -27.00 -23.77 -15.07
N CYS A 126 -25.95 -23.34 -15.77
CA CYS A 126 -25.74 -23.64 -17.19
C CYS A 126 -24.25 -23.57 -17.58
N GLY A 127 -23.87 -24.21 -18.68
CA GLY A 127 -22.53 -24.12 -19.27
C GLY A 127 -22.22 -25.20 -20.31
N GLY A 128 -21.70 -24.81 -21.48
CA GLY A 128 -21.55 -25.69 -22.66
C GLY A 128 -20.42 -26.73 -22.63
N LEU A 129 -19.46 -26.62 -21.71
CA LEU A 129 -18.28 -27.51 -21.64
C LEU A 129 -18.41 -28.63 -20.60
N ALA A 130 -19.59 -28.80 -19.99
CA ALA A 130 -19.85 -29.85 -19.01
C ALA A 130 -19.89 -31.25 -19.67
N GLN A 131 -18.72 -31.82 -19.99
CA GLN A 131 -18.62 -33.18 -20.53
C GLN A 131 -19.02 -34.20 -19.45
N GLY A 132 -20.28 -34.65 -19.48
CA GLY A 132 -20.78 -35.73 -18.63
C GLY A 132 -21.74 -35.32 -17.50
N GLN A 133 -22.30 -34.11 -17.52
CA GLN A 133 -23.46 -33.71 -16.69
C GLN A 133 -24.54 -32.99 -17.52
N ASN A 134 -25.80 -33.07 -17.06
CA ASN A 134 -26.99 -32.42 -17.63
C ASN A 134 -27.04 -30.90 -17.35
N LEU A 135 -25.94 -30.15 -17.51
CA LEU A 135 -26.03 -28.69 -17.53
C LEU A 135 -26.44 -28.26 -18.95
N PRO A 136 -27.56 -27.56 -19.14
CA PRO A 136 -27.87 -26.98 -20.43
C PRO A 136 -26.85 -25.87 -20.76
N PRO A 137 -26.57 -25.60 -22.06
CA PRO A 137 -25.87 -24.38 -22.45
C PRO A 137 -26.62 -23.14 -21.94
N CYS A 138 -25.89 -22.07 -21.57
CA CYS A 138 -26.56 -20.83 -21.18
C CYS A 138 -27.26 -20.22 -22.40
N PRO A 139 -28.58 -19.92 -22.32
CA PRO A 139 -29.36 -19.44 -23.46
C PRO A 139 -28.79 -18.20 -24.16
N SER A 140 -28.24 -17.25 -23.39
CA SER A 140 -27.68 -15.99 -23.90
C SER A 140 -26.27 -16.14 -24.47
N ASN A 141 -25.46 -17.02 -23.88
CA ASN A 141 -24.08 -17.23 -24.31
C ASN A 141 -23.64 -18.69 -24.07
N PRO A 142 -23.50 -19.53 -25.12
CA PRO A 142 -23.16 -20.94 -24.95
C PRO A 142 -21.76 -21.18 -24.34
N ASP A 143 -20.86 -20.20 -24.45
CA ASP A 143 -19.49 -20.26 -23.91
C ASP A 143 -19.38 -19.73 -22.47
N ALA A 144 -20.46 -19.15 -21.93
CA ALA A 144 -20.52 -18.68 -20.55
C ALA A 144 -20.80 -19.83 -19.57
N VAL A 145 -20.63 -19.51 -18.28
CA VAL A 145 -21.02 -20.35 -17.15
C VAL A 145 -22.01 -19.57 -16.30
N GLY A 146 -23.19 -20.13 -16.11
CA GLY A 146 -24.21 -19.56 -15.23
C GLY A 146 -24.08 -20.10 -13.82
N VAL A 147 -24.16 -19.21 -12.84
CA VAL A 147 -24.21 -19.58 -11.41
C VAL A 147 -25.46 -19.02 -10.74
N SER A 148 -25.87 -19.63 -9.63
CA SER A 148 -26.95 -19.11 -8.78
C SER A 148 -26.72 -17.65 -8.40
N LEU A 149 -27.79 -16.86 -8.38
CA LEU A 149 -27.76 -15.48 -7.90
C LEU A 149 -27.36 -15.40 -6.41
N TRP A 150 -26.89 -14.23 -5.99
CA TRP A 150 -26.54 -13.91 -4.61
C TRP A 150 -27.31 -12.68 -4.13
N ASP A 151 -27.39 -12.49 -2.81
CA ASP A 151 -27.94 -11.26 -2.24
C ASP A 151 -26.92 -10.13 -2.38
N VAL A 152 -27.26 -9.14 -3.21
CA VAL A 152 -26.43 -7.96 -3.47
C VAL A 152 -26.19 -7.10 -2.22
N ASN A 153 -27.03 -7.24 -1.19
CA ASN A 153 -26.89 -6.54 0.10
C ASN A 153 -26.00 -7.31 1.10
N MET A 154 -25.64 -8.56 0.81
CA MET A 154 -24.78 -9.39 1.64
C MET A 154 -23.56 -9.89 0.85
N PRO A 155 -22.65 -8.99 0.41
CA PRO A 155 -21.51 -9.36 -0.43
C PRO A 155 -20.57 -10.40 0.18
N GLY A 156 -20.55 -10.53 1.51
CA GLY A 156 -19.79 -11.58 2.21
C GLY A 156 -20.28 -13.01 1.93
N THR A 157 -21.46 -13.18 1.33
CA THR A 157 -21.98 -14.50 0.89
C THR A 157 -21.48 -14.89 -0.50
N LEU A 158 -21.00 -13.93 -1.29
CA LEU A 158 -20.41 -14.19 -2.60
C LEU A 158 -18.97 -14.66 -2.42
N ALA A 159 -18.64 -15.80 -3.03
CA ALA A 159 -17.30 -16.40 -2.99
C ALA A 159 -16.28 -15.68 -3.89
N VAL A 160 -16.12 -14.36 -3.71
CA VAL A 160 -15.08 -13.58 -4.40
C VAL A 160 -13.72 -14.05 -3.91
N GLN A 161 -12.93 -14.61 -4.82
CA GLN A 161 -11.58 -15.06 -4.51
C GLN A 161 -10.53 -13.98 -4.74
N ALA A 162 -10.71 -13.18 -5.79
CA ALA A 162 -9.83 -12.07 -6.12
C ALA A 162 -10.57 -11.03 -6.97
N ILE A 163 -10.09 -9.79 -6.94
CA ILE A 163 -10.40 -8.77 -7.93
C ILE A 163 -9.28 -8.81 -8.97
N TYR A 164 -9.58 -8.57 -10.24
CA TYR A 164 -8.54 -8.47 -11.26
C TYR A 164 -8.67 -7.19 -12.07
N TYR A 165 -7.54 -6.73 -12.60
CA TYR A 165 -7.52 -5.73 -13.66
C TYR A 165 -6.55 -6.15 -14.78
N ASP A 166 -6.99 -5.99 -16.02
CA ASP A 166 -6.23 -6.34 -17.20
C ASP A 166 -5.23 -5.23 -17.56
N VAL A 167 -3.95 -5.54 -17.44
CA VAL A 167 -2.86 -4.60 -17.71
C VAL A 167 -2.71 -4.30 -19.22
N ALA A 168 -3.25 -5.16 -20.10
CA ALA A 168 -3.10 -5.01 -21.55
C ALA A 168 -4.15 -4.09 -22.18
N HIS A 169 -5.36 -4.01 -21.61
CA HIS A 169 -6.50 -3.29 -22.19
C HIS A 169 -6.90 -2.06 -21.35
N GLY A 170 -5.91 -1.35 -20.80
CA GLY A 170 -6.14 -0.09 -20.09
C GLY A 170 -6.91 -0.25 -18.76
N GLY A 171 -6.89 -1.45 -18.15
CA GLY A 171 -7.42 -1.67 -16.81
C GLY A 171 -6.71 -0.78 -15.79
N GLN A 172 -7.46 0.10 -15.13
CA GLN A 172 -6.88 1.00 -14.14
C GLN A 172 -6.94 0.34 -12.77
N LEU A 173 -5.77 0.25 -12.14
CA LEU A 173 -5.59 -0.12 -10.74
C LEU A 173 -6.58 0.65 -9.83
N ALA A 174 -6.84 1.93 -10.12
CA ALA A 174 -7.81 2.75 -9.41
C ALA A 174 -9.21 2.12 -9.27
N GLN A 175 -9.72 1.50 -10.34
CA GLN A 175 -11.04 0.84 -10.29
C GLN A 175 -11.00 -0.45 -9.49
N ALA A 176 -9.90 -1.22 -9.58
CA ALA A 176 -9.70 -2.42 -8.77
C ALA A 176 -9.57 -2.08 -7.27
N LEU A 177 -8.83 -1.03 -6.91
CA LEU A 177 -8.75 -0.50 -5.55
C LEU A 177 -10.12 -0.07 -5.04
N ARG A 178 -10.93 0.58 -5.88
CA ARG A 178 -12.32 0.94 -5.52
C ARG A 178 -13.16 -0.29 -5.23
N TYR A 179 -13.08 -1.32 -6.08
CA TYR A 179 -13.79 -2.58 -5.87
C TYR A 179 -13.34 -3.26 -4.59
N GLN A 180 -12.04 -3.28 -4.31
CA GLN A 180 -11.48 -3.88 -3.11
C GLN A 180 -11.99 -3.14 -1.87
N LYS A 181 -12.02 -1.81 -1.90
CA LYS A 181 -12.60 -0.99 -0.83
C LYS A 181 -14.09 -1.29 -0.63
N GLN A 182 -14.88 -1.27 -1.71
CA GLN A 182 -16.31 -1.54 -1.65
C GLN A 182 -16.60 -2.91 -1.01
N TYR A 183 -15.85 -3.94 -1.41
CA TYR A 183 -16.00 -5.26 -0.83
C TYR A 183 -15.60 -5.28 0.65
N PHE A 184 -14.48 -4.66 1.01
CA PHE A 184 -14.08 -4.54 2.42
C PHE A 184 -15.14 -3.81 3.25
N ASP A 185 -15.68 -2.70 2.77
CA ASP A 185 -16.73 -1.93 3.47
C ASP A 185 -18.02 -2.76 3.65
N GLY A 186 -18.40 -3.59 2.66
CA GLY A 186 -19.63 -4.37 2.68
C GLY A 186 -19.52 -5.77 3.32
N ALA A 187 -18.35 -6.41 3.23
CA ALA A 187 -18.13 -7.79 3.68
C ALA A 187 -17.18 -7.88 4.88
N GLY A 188 -16.49 -6.80 5.25
CA GLY A 188 -15.51 -6.78 6.34
C GLY A 188 -14.22 -7.54 6.03
N GLN A 189 -13.95 -7.83 4.75
CA GLN A 189 -12.84 -8.67 4.34
C GLN A 189 -12.09 -8.11 3.14
N TRP A 190 -10.76 -8.20 3.19
CA TRP A 190 -9.90 -7.90 2.05
C TRP A 190 -9.86 -9.10 1.10
N VAL A 191 -10.01 -8.81 -0.18
CA VAL A 191 -9.76 -9.76 -1.28
C VAL A 191 -8.59 -9.23 -2.11
N PRO A 192 -7.66 -10.09 -2.55
CA PRO A 192 -6.49 -9.62 -3.29
C PRO A 192 -6.87 -9.06 -4.66
N ILE A 193 -6.21 -7.99 -5.07
CA ILE A 193 -6.18 -7.49 -6.44
C ILE A 193 -5.07 -8.20 -7.20
N LEU A 194 -5.41 -8.76 -8.35
CA LEU A 194 -4.48 -9.43 -9.25
C LEU A 194 -4.33 -8.64 -10.55
N ARG A 195 -3.10 -8.53 -11.04
CA ARG A 195 -2.81 -8.15 -12.42
C ARG A 195 -3.20 -9.31 -13.31
N SER A 196 -3.97 -9.07 -14.36
CA SER A 196 -4.23 -10.07 -15.39
C SER A 196 -3.72 -9.62 -16.74
N GLN A 197 -3.40 -10.58 -17.60
CA GLN A 197 -3.24 -10.36 -19.04
C GLN A 197 -4.30 -11.21 -19.74
N LEU A 198 -5.31 -10.56 -20.31
CA LEU A 198 -6.42 -11.21 -21.00
C LEU A 198 -6.35 -10.89 -22.51
N GLY A 199 -6.83 -11.80 -23.37
CA GLY A 199 -7.15 -11.47 -24.77
C GLY A 199 -6.03 -11.16 -25.77
N ALA A 200 -4.74 -11.24 -25.44
CA ALA A 200 -3.65 -10.82 -26.34
C ALA A 200 -3.04 -11.93 -27.23
N GLY A 201 -3.74 -13.06 -27.44
CA GLY A 201 -3.16 -14.25 -28.07
C GLY A 201 -2.09 -14.96 -27.22
N LEU A 202 -1.88 -14.49 -25.99
CA LEU A 202 -1.02 -15.07 -24.96
C LEU A 202 -1.86 -15.81 -23.93
N ALA A 203 -1.24 -16.75 -23.21
CA ALA A 203 -1.87 -17.46 -22.10
C ALA A 203 -2.31 -16.48 -21.01
N THR A 204 -3.48 -16.71 -20.41
CA THR A 204 -3.95 -15.91 -19.28
C THR A 204 -3.05 -16.15 -18.07
N VAL A 205 -2.53 -15.07 -17.51
CA VAL A 205 -1.68 -15.11 -16.30
C VAL A 205 -2.23 -14.12 -15.28
N PHE A 206 -2.27 -14.55 -14.02
CA PHE A 206 -2.60 -13.71 -12.87
C PHE A 206 -1.35 -13.47 -12.02
N GLY A 207 -0.97 -12.21 -11.83
CA GLY A 207 0.15 -11.80 -10.99
C GLY A 207 -0.32 -11.03 -9.76
N PHE A 208 0.45 -11.10 -8.68
CA PHE A 208 0.19 -10.33 -7.46
C PHE A 208 1.31 -9.30 -7.24
N ASP A 209 0.92 -8.09 -6.87
CA ASP A 209 1.83 -7.04 -6.39
C ASP A 209 1.23 -6.46 -5.12
N GLU A 210 1.97 -6.52 -4.02
CA GLU A 210 1.52 -6.01 -2.72
C GLU A 210 1.23 -4.50 -2.76
N ARG A 211 1.89 -3.75 -3.66
CA ARG A 211 1.71 -2.30 -3.78
C ARG A 211 0.46 -1.91 -4.55
N ASP A 212 -0.19 -2.87 -5.22
CA ASP A 212 -1.47 -2.67 -5.89
C ASP A 212 -2.65 -2.92 -4.95
N GLN A 213 -2.39 -3.23 -3.67
CA GLN A 213 -3.41 -3.52 -2.68
C GLN A 213 -3.72 -2.26 -1.86
N LEU A 214 -4.99 -1.95 -1.65
CA LEU A 214 -5.39 -0.82 -0.82
C LEU A 214 -4.97 -1.03 0.63
N ASP A 215 -4.93 -2.26 1.15
CA ASP A 215 -4.48 -2.56 2.51
C ASP A 215 -2.94 -2.46 2.69
N TRP A 216 -2.18 -2.25 1.60
CA TRP A 216 -0.73 -2.02 1.63
C TRP A 216 -0.33 -0.89 2.58
N GLY A 217 -1.18 0.14 2.70
CA GLY A 217 -0.93 1.27 3.60
C GLY A 217 -0.72 0.87 5.07
N TYR A 218 -1.30 -0.24 5.53
CA TYR A 218 -1.05 -0.76 6.88
C TYR A 218 0.40 -1.26 7.03
N THR A 219 0.94 -1.92 6.00
CA THR A 219 2.35 -2.35 5.99
C THR A 219 3.28 -1.14 5.98
N VAL A 220 2.97 -0.12 5.18
CA VAL A 220 3.78 1.11 5.14
C VAL A 220 3.80 1.80 6.50
N ALA A 221 2.64 2.01 7.13
CA ALA A 221 2.55 2.61 8.47
C ALA A 221 3.41 1.85 9.50
N ARG A 222 3.31 0.50 9.53
CA ARG A 222 4.13 -0.34 10.41
C ARG A 222 5.63 -0.19 10.14
N ASN A 223 6.04 -0.17 8.87
CA ASN A 223 7.45 -0.04 8.50
C ASN A 223 8.01 1.33 8.89
N LEU A 224 7.23 2.41 8.75
CA LEU A 224 7.61 3.75 9.20
C LEU A 224 7.78 3.81 10.73
N GLU A 225 6.87 3.22 11.49
CA GLU A 225 7.00 3.10 12.95
C GLU A 225 8.27 2.35 13.34
N ALA A 226 8.55 1.22 12.68
CA ALA A 226 9.77 0.45 12.93
C ALA A 226 11.04 1.25 12.64
N ARG A 227 11.08 2.03 11.54
CA ARG A 227 12.21 2.93 11.23
C ARG A 227 12.32 4.08 12.23
N TYR A 228 11.19 4.62 12.70
CA TYR A 228 11.15 5.72 13.65
C TYR A 228 11.77 5.35 15.00
N ILE A 229 11.50 4.15 15.52
CA ILE A 229 12.03 3.69 16.81
C ILE A 229 13.45 3.16 16.76
N ASP A 230 14.03 2.98 15.57
CA ASP A 230 15.33 2.37 15.38
C ASP A 230 16.49 3.38 15.58
N THR A 231 17.10 3.34 16.76
CA THR A 231 18.13 4.27 17.22
C THR A 231 19.56 3.84 16.88
N ARG A 232 19.76 2.82 16.05
CA ARG A 232 21.11 2.43 15.61
C ARG A 232 21.84 3.64 15.00
N MET A 233 23.17 3.70 15.21
CA MET A 233 24.01 4.79 14.69
C MET A 233 24.67 4.45 13.35
N THR A 234 24.66 3.18 12.99
CA THR A 234 25.24 2.65 11.74
C THR A 234 24.29 1.66 11.09
N CYS A 235 24.19 1.73 9.77
CA CYS A 235 23.47 0.79 8.92
C CYS A 235 24.42 -0.31 8.38
N PRO A 236 23.88 -1.38 7.77
CA PRO A 236 24.70 -2.36 7.06
C PRO A 236 25.70 -1.68 6.10
N GLY A 237 26.93 -2.22 6.05
CA GLY A 237 28.03 -1.59 5.30
C GLY A 237 28.70 -0.41 6.02
N ASN A 238 28.47 -0.22 7.33
CA ASN A 238 29.05 0.84 8.15
C ASN A 238 28.72 2.25 7.62
N THR A 239 27.51 2.43 7.09
CA THR A 239 27.03 3.72 6.62
C THR A 239 26.24 4.45 7.72
N PRO A 240 26.05 5.77 7.65
CA PRO A 240 25.32 6.53 8.67
C PRO A 240 23.88 6.03 8.88
N ALA A 241 23.38 6.11 10.12
CA ALA A 241 22.06 5.61 10.51
C ALA A 241 20.90 6.09 9.63
N TYR A 242 20.96 7.33 9.14
CA TYR A 242 19.93 7.90 8.29
C TYR A 242 19.71 7.13 6.98
N ASN A 243 20.62 6.21 6.62
CA ASN A 243 20.46 5.33 5.48
C ASN A 243 19.43 4.22 5.66
N CYS A 244 19.12 3.84 6.91
CA CYS A 244 18.27 2.68 7.22
C CYS A 244 17.24 2.92 8.32
N SER A 245 17.44 3.96 9.14
CA SER A 245 16.53 4.32 10.23
C SER A 245 16.11 5.78 10.17
N GLY A 246 15.09 6.09 10.98
CA GLY A 246 14.37 7.35 10.92
C GLY A 246 13.53 7.50 9.64
N VAL A 247 12.74 8.57 9.62
CA VAL A 247 11.76 8.85 8.58
C VAL A 247 12.01 10.25 8.03
N LEU A 248 12.30 10.34 6.73
CA LEU A 248 12.39 11.61 6.01
C LEU A 248 11.00 12.04 5.56
N ILE A 249 10.59 13.22 6.02
CA ILE A 249 9.26 13.79 5.82
C ILE A 249 9.43 15.19 5.26
N ARG A 250 8.79 15.49 4.13
CA ARG A 250 8.79 16.83 3.53
C ARG A 250 7.38 17.28 3.26
N VAL A 251 7.01 18.41 3.84
CA VAL A 251 5.82 19.16 3.42
C VAL A 251 6.08 19.73 2.03
N THR A 252 5.12 19.58 1.14
CA THR A 252 5.20 20.01 -0.25
C THR A 252 4.03 20.93 -0.58
N GLY A 253 4.19 21.77 -1.59
CA GLY A 253 3.03 22.35 -2.27
C GLY A 253 2.30 21.29 -3.10
N TYR A 254 1.13 21.66 -3.62
CA TYR A 254 0.40 20.91 -4.63
C TYR A 254 -0.31 21.91 -5.57
N GLY A 255 -0.53 21.52 -6.82
CA GLY A 255 -1.19 22.38 -7.80
C GLY A 255 -1.03 21.86 -9.22
N THR A 256 -1.61 22.57 -10.18
CA THR A 256 -1.65 22.16 -11.59
C THR A 256 -0.39 22.54 -12.38
N THR A 257 0.46 23.42 -11.83
CA THR A 257 1.65 23.97 -12.52
C THR A 257 2.94 23.27 -12.16
N PHE A 258 2.94 22.37 -11.19
CA PHE A 258 4.10 21.59 -10.74
C PHE A 258 3.66 20.28 -10.09
N LYS A 259 4.60 19.34 -9.95
CA LYS A 259 4.38 18.07 -9.24
C LYS A 259 4.94 18.15 -7.82
N SER A 260 4.20 17.66 -6.83
CA SER A 260 4.59 17.76 -5.42
C SER A 260 5.90 17.03 -5.08
N TRP A 261 6.27 16.00 -5.86
CA TRP A 261 7.52 15.26 -5.71
C TRP A 261 8.70 15.86 -6.47
N ASN A 262 8.51 16.96 -7.21
CA ASN A 262 9.59 17.62 -7.92
C ASN A 262 10.28 18.67 -7.02
N PRO A 263 11.61 18.81 -7.09
CA PRO A 263 12.31 19.93 -6.47
C PRO A 263 11.84 21.26 -7.06
N SER A 264 11.64 22.28 -6.22
CA SER A 264 11.33 23.64 -6.70
C SER A 264 12.53 24.24 -7.46
N PRO A 265 12.33 25.23 -8.35
CA PRO A 265 13.44 25.90 -9.04
C PRO A 265 14.50 26.46 -8.07
N ASN A 266 14.02 26.92 -6.90
CA ASN A 266 14.83 27.42 -5.80
C ASN A 266 15.64 26.30 -5.10
N SER A 267 15.08 25.08 -4.95
CA SER A 267 15.84 23.91 -4.48
C SER A 267 16.89 23.46 -5.50
N VAL A 268 16.57 23.49 -6.80
CA VAL A 268 17.49 23.12 -7.87
C VAL A 268 18.69 24.07 -7.92
N SER A 269 18.47 25.39 -7.86
CA SER A 269 19.54 26.38 -7.98
C SER A 269 20.57 26.30 -6.85
N ARG A 270 20.16 25.83 -5.66
CA ARG A 270 21.03 25.64 -4.49
C ARG A 270 21.43 24.20 -4.21
N ASN A 271 21.05 23.29 -5.10
CA ASN A 271 21.22 21.85 -4.97
C ASN A 271 20.77 21.32 -3.60
N GLY A 272 19.61 21.73 -3.10
CA GLY A 272 19.19 21.33 -1.76
C GLY A 272 17.70 21.43 -1.54
N VAL A 273 17.09 20.26 -1.35
CA VAL A 273 15.70 20.05 -0.98
C VAL A 273 15.62 19.80 0.52
N SER A 274 14.84 20.62 1.21
CA SER A 274 14.70 20.58 2.67
C SER A 274 13.70 19.50 3.13
N PHE A 275 14.08 18.73 4.14
CA PHE A 275 13.30 17.68 4.80
C PHE A 275 13.36 17.85 6.32
N SER A 276 12.36 17.32 7.00
CA SER A 276 12.44 16.96 8.41
C SER A 276 12.80 15.47 8.54
N PHE A 277 13.57 15.12 9.55
CA PHE A 277 13.98 13.74 9.86
C PHE A 277 13.48 13.33 11.24
N ALA A 278 12.47 12.47 11.26
CA ALA A 278 11.84 11.96 12.47
C ALA A 278 12.52 10.66 12.95
N ARG A 279 12.93 10.64 14.21
CA ARG A 279 13.40 9.44 14.92
C ARG A 279 13.10 9.63 16.41
N ILE A 280 12.89 8.55 17.15
CA ILE A 280 12.42 8.61 18.54
C ILE A 280 13.33 9.42 19.46
N ASP A 281 14.63 9.43 19.18
CA ASP A 281 15.64 10.18 19.93
C ASP A 281 15.86 11.61 19.40
N MET A 282 15.14 12.06 18.37
CA MET A 282 15.26 13.40 17.80
C MET A 282 14.24 14.40 18.37
N LYS A 283 13.29 13.95 19.20
CA LYS A 283 12.29 14.80 19.88
C LYS A 283 11.54 15.75 18.94
N MET A 284 11.22 15.29 17.74
CA MET A 284 10.47 16.07 16.76
C MET A 284 8.98 16.04 17.14
N THR A 285 8.30 17.18 17.12
CA THR A 285 6.87 17.28 17.51
C THR A 285 5.99 17.81 16.39
N THR A 286 6.57 18.33 15.31
CA THR A 286 5.81 18.83 14.16
C THR A 286 6.61 18.70 12.87
N THR A 287 5.92 18.83 11.73
CA THR A 287 6.53 19.06 10.42
C THR A 287 6.53 20.56 10.11
N VAL A 288 7.39 21.01 9.20
CA VAL A 288 7.43 22.44 8.82
C VAL A 288 6.10 22.87 8.17
N SER A 289 5.52 24.01 8.60
CA SER A 289 4.32 24.64 8.02
C SER A 289 2.98 23.86 8.08
N GLY A 290 2.95 22.60 8.54
CA GLY A 290 1.71 21.86 8.78
C GLY A 290 0.89 21.47 7.54
N GLY A 291 1.49 21.54 6.34
CA GLY A 291 0.85 21.15 5.07
C GLY A 291 0.96 19.65 4.76
N PRO A 292 0.33 19.18 3.67
CA PRO A 292 0.52 17.80 3.20
C PRO A 292 1.91 17.62 2.59
N GLY A 293 2.31 16.38 2.33
CA GLY A 293 3.55 16.14 1.62
C GLY A 293 3.89 14.69 1.38
N VAL A 294 5.19 14.44 1.26
CA VAL A 294 5.76 13.14 0.91
C VAL A 294 6.63 12.59 2.05
N VAL A 295 6.61 11.27 2.19
CA VAL A 295 7.51 10.49 3.03
C VAL A 295 8.40 9.63 2.13
N MET A 296 9.71 9.65 2.39
CA MET A 296 10.69 8.86 1.64
C MET A 296 10.97 7.54 2.33
N ARG A 297 11.27 6.50 1.53
CA ARG A 297 11.89 5.25 1.99
C ARG A 297 13.27 5.56 2.57
N GLU A 298 13.84 4.57 3.24
CA GLU A 298 15.23 4.61 3.69
C GLU A 298 16.21 4.91 2.53
N LEU A 299 17.27 5.69 2.78
CA LEU A 299 18.18 6.15 1.71
C LEU A 299 18.93 5.00 1.02
N GLN A 300 19.17 3.89 1.72
CA GLN A 300 19.79 2.70 1.13
C GLN A 300 18.82 1.85 0.29
N SER A 301 17.54 2.23 0.24
CA SER A 301 16.55 1.45 -0.50
C SER A 301 16.92 1.41 -1.98
N PRO A 302 16.83 0.25 -2.66
CA PRO A 302 17.20 0.17 -4.06
C PRO A 302 16.20 0.97 -4.90
N THR A 303 16.69 2.04 -5.51
CA THR A 303 15.96 2.89 -6.45
C THR A 303 16.81 3.22 -7.67
N ALA A 304 16.17 3.60 -8.77
CA ALA A 304 16.89 4.03 -9.97
C ALA A 304 17.61 5.36 -9.76
N HIS A 305 17.08 6.21 -8.88
CA HIS A 305 17.70 7.46 -8.43
C HIS A 305 17.77 7.49 -6.89
N PRO A 306 18.91 7.11 -6.28
CA PRO A 306 19.09 7.21 -4.84
C PRO A 306 19.19 8.67 -4.42
N LEU A 307 18.68 8.98 -3.22
CA LEU A 307 18.77 10.33 -2.65
C LEU A 307 20.12 10.51 -1.93
N GLU A 308 20.71 11.70 -2.06
CA GLU A 308 21.98 12.05 -1.43
C GLU A 308 21.76 13.01 -0.25
N TRP A 309 22.13 12.59 0.96
CA TRP A 309 22.15 13.47 2.13
C TRP A 309 23.35 14.40 2.05
N ARG A 310 23.11 15.72 1.99
CA ARG A 310 24.19 16.73 1.86
C ARG A 310 24.64 17.28 3.21
N CYS A 311 23.70 17.65 4.07
CA CYS A 311 23.98 18.17 5.41
C CYS A 311 22.74 18.18 6.30
N ALA A 312 22.94 18.46 7.59
CA ALA A 312 21.84 18.59 8.55
C ALA A 312 22.04 19.74 9.54
N PHE A 313 20.93 20.21 10.08
CA PHE A 313 20.83 21.23 11.12
C PHE A 313 19.87 20.75 12.22
N PRO A 314 20.18 20.98 13.51
CA PRO A 314 19.31 20.53 14.61
C PRO A 314 17.97 21.27 14.68
N GLN A 315 17.84 22.41 13.99
CA GLN A 315 16.61 23.20 13.86
C GLN A 315 16.52 23.80 12.44
N ASN A 316 15.41 24.48 12.13
CA ASN A 316 15.29 25.29 10.93
C ASN A 316 16.48 26.27 10.81
N ALA A 317 17.17 26.17 9.69
CA ALA A 317 18.39 26.90 9.35
C ALA A 317 18.17 27.89 8.20
N ALA A 318 16.91 28.11 7.81
CA ALA A 318 16.48 28.99 6.72
C ALA A 318 17.28 28.73 5.43
N THR A 319 17.45 27.46 5.08
CA THR A 319 18.32 27.07 3.95
C THR A 319 17.84 27.59 2.60
N SER A 320 16.56 28.01 2.51
CA SER A 320 16.00 28.70 1.35
C SER A 320 16.63 30.08 1.05
N GLY A 321 17.33 30.68 2.01
CA GLY A 321 18.01 31.97 1.83
C GLY A 321 19.50 31.85 1.52
N ARG A 322 20.06 30.64 1.46
CA ARG A 322 21.50 30.41 1.26
C ARG A 322 21.86 30.42 -0.25
N SER A 323 23.13 30.44 -0.62
CA SER A 323 23.52 30.27 -2.04
C SER A 323 23.75 28.80 -2.41
N ASP A 324 24.14 28.01 -1.43
CA ASP A 324 24.09 26.55 -1.42
C ASP A 324 23.40 26.14 -0.13
N SER A 325 22.40 25.26 -0.16
CA SER A 325 21.61 24.95 1.03
C SER A 325 22.44 24.48 2.25
N CYS A 326 23.68 24.02 2.05
CA CYS A 326 24.58 23.59 3.12
C CYS A 326 25.67 24.59 3.54
N ASN A 327 25.84 25.71 2.83
CA ASN A 327 26.87 26.69 3.16
C ASN A 327 26.43 27.64 4.27
N VAL A 328 27.33 28.47 4.79
CA VAL A 328 26.95 29.64 5.60
C VAL A 328 27.66 30.86 5.06
N ALA A 329 26.90 31.91 4.76
CA ALA A 329 27.38 33.06 3.99
C ALA A 329 28.08 32.59 2.70
N SER A 330 29.39 32.85 2.56
CA SER A 330 30.21 32.41 1.42
C SER A 330 31.08 31.18 1.72
N ASP A 331 31.04 30.62 2.93
CA ASP A 331 31.89 29.49 3.32
C ASP A 331 31.13 28.16 3.17
N HIS A 332 31.61 27.34 2.23
CA HIS A 332 31.03 26.03 1.88
C HIS A 332 31.52 24.87 2.75
N ARG A 333 32.47 25.11 3.67
CA ARG A 333 32.94 24.05 4.58
C ARG A 333 31.85 23.68 5.58
N LEU A 334 31.61 22.37 5.74
CA LEU A 334 30.74 21.80 6.76
C LEU A 334 31.43 21.83 8.14
N CYS A 335 30.69 21.49 9.21
CA CYS A 335 31.17 21.66 10.59
C CYS A 335 32.45 20.89 10.92
N ASP A 336 32.58 19.65 10.46
CA ASP A 336 33.78 18.83 10.65
C ASP A 336 35.02 19.49 10.03
N ALA A 337 34.91 20.00 8.81
CA ALA A 337 35.96 20.74 8.11
C ALA A 337 36.32 22.09 8.76
N ARG A 338 35.52 22.55 9.74
CA ARG A 338 35.79 23.72 10.60
C ARG A 338 36.31 23.33 11.98
N GLY A 339 36.53 22.04 12.25
CA GLY A 339 36.95 21.53 13.55
C GLY A 339 35.82 21.41 14.58
N ILE A 340 34.55 21.56 14.18
CA ILE A 340 33.37 21.43 15.04
C ILE A 340 32.86 19.99 14.93
N ASN A 341 33.25 19.16 15.91
CA ASN A 341 33.04 17.71 15.92
C ASN A 341 32.16 17.23 17.09
N THR A 342 31.66 18.13 17.94
CA THR A 342 30.80 17.79 19.06
C THR A 342 29.63 18.77 19.19
N ALA A 343 28.54 18.32 19.83
CA ALA A 343 27.40 19.19 20.12
C ALA A 343 27.80 20.41 20.96
N ALA A 344 28.69 20.22 21.93
CA ALA A 344 29.21 21.30 22.77
C ALA A 344 29.98 22.36 21.97
N GLN A 345 30.82 21.94 21.00
CA GLN A 345 31.52 22.87 20.12
C GLN A 345 30.55 23.63 19.22
N TRP A 346 29.54 22.95 18.68
CA TRP A 346 28.50 23.58 17.86
C TRP A 346 27.71 24.63 18.66
N GLN A 347 27.29 24.28 19.89
CA GLN A 347 26.57 25.21 20.77
C GLN A 347 27.44 26.37 21.24
N ALA A 348 28.73 26.15 21.51
CA ALA A 348 29.66 27.23 21.85
C ALA A 348 29.84 28.22 20.69
N ALA A 349 29.81 27.74 19.45
CA ALA A 349 29.96 28.57 18.25
C ALA A 349 28.67 29.31 17.86
N PHE A 350 27.51 28.67 17.98
CA PHE A 350 26.25 29.15 17.37
C PHE A 350 25.08 29.31 18.35
N GLY A 351 25.25 28.94 19.62
CA GLY A 351 24.16 28.88 20.59
C GLY A 351 23.07 27.91 20.14
N SER A 352 21.87 28.43 19.88
CA SER A 352 20.73 27.68 19.31
C SER A 352 20.40 28.09 17.87
N ASN A 353 21.15 29.02 17.27
CA ASN A 353 20.80 29.65 16.00
C ASN A 353 21.37 28.89 14.80
N SER A 354 20.53 28.03 14.19
CA SER A 354 20.95 27.26 13.01
C SER A 354 21.12 28.10 11.75
N ASN A 355 20.57 29.32 11.68
CA ASN A 355 20.66 30.20 10.50
C ASN A 355 22.09 30.69 10.23
N ILE A 356 22.92 30.78 11.27
CA ILE A 356 24.33 31.19 11.18
C ILE A 356 25.31 30.02 11.34
N ALA A 357 24.79 28.81 11.50
CA ALA A 357 25.59 27.63 11.74
C ALA A 357 26.10 27.00 10.43
N CYS A 358 27.25 26.33 10.51
CA CYS A 358 27.66 25.36 9.50
C CYS A 358 26.69 24.16 9.48
N GLY A 359 26.53 23.53 8.32
CA GLY A 359 25.82 22.25 8.21
C GLY A 359 26.67 21.11 8.78
N LEU A 360 26.02 20.17 9.47
CA LEU A 360 26.63 18.92 9.92
C LEU A 360 26.83 17.99 8.72
N ALA A 361 28.01 17.40 8.60
CA ALA A 361 28.38 16.58 7.44
C ALA A 361 27.65 15.23 7.39
N PRO A 362 27.52 14.60 6.20
CA PRO A 362 26.82 13.34 6.03
C PRO A 362 27.67 12.13 6.49
N THR A 363 28.26 12.19 7.68
CA THR A 363 29.12 11.14 8.24
C THR A 363 28.49 10.52 9.48
N VAL A 364 28.93 9.31 9.85
CA VAL A 364 28.48 8.63 11.09
C VAL A 364 28.73 9.52 12.31
N ALA A 365 29.91 10.15 12.38
CA ALA A 365 30.30 11.01 13.49
C ALA A 365 29.42 12.26 13.60
N GLN A 366 29.22 12.98 12.49
CA GLN A 366 28.43 14.22 12.48
C GLN A 366 26.92 13.95 12.61
N PHE A 367 26.45 12.77 12.21
CA PHE A 367 25.10 12.34 12.55
C PHE A 367 24.94 12.10 14.06
N GLY A 368 25.97 11.57 14.75
CA GLY A 368 26.01 11.54 16.21
C GLY A 368 25.88 12.93 16.84
N VAL A 369 26.60 13.91 16.30
CA VAL A 369 26.48 15.32 16.74
C VAL A 369 25.06 15.85 16.57
N LEU A 370 24.36 15.50 15.48
CA LEU A 370 22.96 15.88 15.28
C LEU A 370 22.05 15.29 16.37
N VAL A 371 22.20 13.99 16.68
CA VAL A 371 21.43 13.31 17.74
C VAL A 371 21.63 14.01 19.09
N ASP A 372 22.89 14.30 19.43
CA ASP A 372 23.26 14.94 20.70
C ASP A 372 22.68 16.36 20.79
N LEU A 373 22.76 17.14 19.70
CA LEU A 373 22.17 18.47 19.63
C LEU A 373 20.65 18.41 19.83
N ARG A 374 19.97 17.43 19.25
CA ARG A 374 18.51 17.24 19.41
C ARG A 374 18.09 16.83 20.82
N GLN A 375 19.01 16.41 21.69
CA GLN A 375 18.69 16.20 23.10
C GLN A 375 18.38 17.50 23.84
N THR A 376 18.97 18.62 23.41
CA THR A 376 18.87 19.93 24.08
C THR A 376 18.17 20.98 23.23
N LEU A 377 18.30 20.91 21.90
CA LEU A 377 17.66 21.78 20.92
C LEU A 377 16.37 21.13 20.41
N THR A 378 15.29 21.24 21.18
CA THR A 378 14.03 20.52 20.92
C THR A 378 13.00 21.36 20.17
N ALA A 379 13.44 22.33 19.36
CA ALA A 379 12.51 23.06 18.48
C ALA A 379 11.74 22.07 17.59
N GLY A 380 10.53 22.45 17.20
CA GLY A 380 9.51 21.51 16.69
C GLY A 380 9.94 20.58 15.56
N HIS A 381 10.86 21.02 14.70
CA HIS A 381 11.49 20.20 13.65
C HIS A 381 12.99 20.48 13.50
N ASN A 382 13.73 19.52 12.96
CA ASN A 382 15.07 19.69 12.42
C ASN A 382 15.01 20.00 10.91
N GLU A 383 16.15 20.35 10.32
CA GLU A 383 16.26 20.60 8.88
C GLU A 383 17.40 19.77 8.27
N VAL A 384 17.07 18.91 7.32
CA VAL A 384 17.98 18.04 6.58
C VAL A 384 17.93 18.41 5.11
N ILE A 385 19.10 18.46 4.48
CA ILE A 385 19.22 18.80 3.06
C ILE A 385 19.56 17.57 2.25
N ILE A 386 18.67 17.22 1.34
CA ILE A 386 18.87 16.22 0.30
C ILE A 386 19.26 16.93 -1.01
N ALA A 387 20.19 16.38 -1.78
CA ALA A 387 20.53 16.93 -3.08
C ALA A 387 19.30 17.02 -4.00
N ALA A 388 19.29 18.02 -4.89
CA ALA A 388 18.21 18.12 -5.86
C ALA A 388 18.30 16.98 -6.88
N TRP A 389 17.15 16.42 -7.24
CA TRP A 389 17.02 15.37 -8.25
C TRP A 389 16.37 15.90 -9.54
N PRO A 390 16.45 15.16 -10.66
CA PRO A 390 15.76 15.52 -11.90
C PRO A 390 14.24 15.70 -11.71
N GLN A 391 13.63 16.53 -12.55
CA GLN A 391 12.17 16.67 -12.58
C GLN A 391 11.51 15.40 -13.12
N ASP A 392 10.26 15.15 -12.71
CA ASP A 392 9.34 14.21 -13.36
C ASP A 392 9.79 12.75 -13.37
N ILE A 393 10.48 12.33 -12.30
CA ILE A 393 10.92 10.93 -12.10
C ILE A 393 10.28 10.24 -10.86
N PRO A 394 8.94 10.33 -10.63
CA PRO A 394 8.29 9.87 -9.40
C PRO A 394 8.45 8.37 -9.10
N VAL A 395 8.75 7.55 -10.12
CA VAL A 395 8.98 6.10 -9.97
C VAL A 395 10.45 5.72 -9.81
N GLN A 396 11.36 6.69 -9.95
CA GLN A 396 12.80 6.46 -9.82
C GLN A 396 13.35 6.91 -8.45
N ILE A 397 12.66 7.82 -7.77
CA ILE A 397 12.99 8.26 -6.40
C ILE A 397 12.30 7.40 -5.33
N PRO A 398 12.83 7.34 -4.10
CA PRO A 398 12.31 6.50 -3.02
C PRO A 398 11.05 7.08 -2.34
N LEU A 399 9.98 7.40 -3.07
CA LEU A 399 8.70 7.74 -2.44
C LEU A 399 8.09 6.49 -1.77
N GLU A 400 7.60 6.64 -0.54
CA GLU A 400 6.96 5.54 0.22
C GLU A 400 5.50 5.80 0.56
N ALA A 401 5.19 7.04 0.94
CA ALA A 401 3.84 7.45 1.29
C ALA A 401 3.64 8.95 1.03
N LEU A 402 2.37 9.33 0.96
CA LEU A 402 1.92 10.70 1.13
C LEU A 402 1.45 10.89 2.56
N PHE A 403 1.43 12.12 3.05
CA PHE A 403 0.94 12.38 4.40
C PHE A 403 0.21 13.71 4.53
N TYR A 404 -0.55 13.80 5.62
CA TYR A 404 -1.02 15.05 6.19
C TYR A 404 -0.83 15.05 7.71
N PRO A 405 -0.42 16.18 8.33
CA PRO A 405 -0.23 16.26 9.78
C PRO A 405 -1.49 16.70 10.54
N ALA A 406 -2.49 17.25 9.83
CA ALA A 406 -3.75 17.70 10.40
C ALA A 406 -4.88 17.53 9.39
N ALA A 407 -6.12 17.42 9.88
CA ALA A 407 -7.30 17.20 9.03
C ALA A 407 -7.49 18.26 7.93
N SER A 408 -7.08 19.51 8.18
CA SER A 408 -7.12 20.60 7.19
C SER A 408 -6.19 20.37 5.99
N ALA A 409 -5.14 19.56 6.13
CA ALA A 409 -4.19 19.25 5.07
C ALA A 409 -4.56 17.98 4.28
N LYS A 410 -5.51 17.16 4.77
CA LYS A 410 -5.95 15.92 4.11
C LYS A 410 -6.39 16.15 2.65
N PRO A 411 -7.22 17.16 2.31
CA PRO A 411 -7.62 17.39 0.92
C PRO A 411 -6.44 17.60 -0.04
N GLY A 412 -5.38 18.25 0.43
CA GLY A 412 -4.15 18.40 -0.36
C GLY A 412 -3.39 17.08 -0.54
N ALA A 413 -3.36 16.21 0.48
CA ALA A 413 -2.77 14.87 0.33
C ALA A 413 -3.57 13.99 -0.66
N GLU A 414 -4.91 14.07 -0.63
CA GLU A 414 -5.79 13.40 -1.61
C GLU A 414 -5.54 13.90 -3.04
N TYR A 415 -5.32 15.20 -3.22
CA TYR A 415 -4.92 15.78 -4.51
C TYR A 415 -3.57 15.21 -5.00
N ILE A 416 -2.55 15.18 -4.13
CA ILE A 416 -1.23 14.63 -4.49
C ILE A 416 -1.34 13.16 -4.88
N GLN A 417 -2.17 12.38 -4.17
CA GLN A 417 -2.41 10.97 -4.48
C GLN A 417 -3.08 10.79 -5.84
N GLN A 418 -4.09 11.61 -6.14
CA GLN A 418 -4.74 11.60 -7.45
C GLN A 418 -3.73 11.90 -8.55
N ASP A 419 -2.93 12.95 -8.38
CA ASP A 419 -1.94 13.35 -9.37
C ASP A 419 -0.87 12.28 -9.58
N TYR A 420 -0.42 11.62 -8.50
CA TYR A 420 0.50 10.49 -8.57
C TYR A 420 -0.11 9.29 -9.32
N MET A 421 -1.35 8.93 -9.01
CA MET A 421 -2.08 7.87 -9.71
C MET A 421 -2.25 8.18 -11.20
N ALA A 422 -2.65 9.41 -11.54
CA ALA A 422 -2.80 9.84 -12.92
C ALA A 422 -1.47 9.86 -13.70
N THR A 423 -0.38 10.22 -13.02
CA THR A 423 0.95 10.30 -13.64
C THR A 423 1.61 8.92 -13.81
N THR A 424 1.39 8.00 -12.87
CA THR A 424 2.18 6.75 -12.79
C THR A 424 1.37 5.47 -12.97
N GLY A 425 0.04 5.54 -12.80
CA GLY A 425 -0.83 4.37 -12.69
C GLY A 425 -0.60 3.52 -11.43
N ARG A 426 0.17 4.04 -10.45
CA ARG A 426 0.55 3.31 -9.22
C ARG A 426 -0.16 3.87 -8.00
N PHE A 427 -0.48 2.99 -7.06
CA PHE A 427 -1.00 3.38 -5.76
C PHE A 427 0.11 3.90 -4.85
N MET A 428 -0.18 4.98 -4.12
CA MET A 428 0.66 5.55 -3.08
C MET A 428 -0.22 5.83 -1.86
N PRO A 429 0.02 5.22 -0.69
CA PRO A 429 -0.85 5.38 0.47
C PRO A 429 -0.70 6.77 1.08
N ILE A 430 -1.81 7.35 1.53
CA ILE A 430 -1.84 8.53 2.40
C ILE A 430 -1.87 8.08 3.85
N LEU A 431 -1.03 8.70 4.70
CA LEU A 431 -0.98 8.49 6.14
C LEU A 431 -1.31 9.79 6.91
N SER A 432 -2.06 9.67 7.98
CA SER A 432 -2.11 10.70 9.03
C SER A 432 -0.82 10.61 9.85
N VAL A 433 -0.11 11.73 10.01
CA VAL A 433 1.17 11.78 10.74
C VAL A 433 1.09 12.75 11.91
N ASP A 434 1.03 12.22 13.13
CA ASP A 434 1.02 13.00 14.36
C ASP A 434 2.25 12.66 15.22
N LEU A 435 3.27 13.49 15.11
CA LEU A 435 4.55 13.34 15.82
C LEU A 435 4.46 13.62 17.33
N THR A 436 3.30 14.07 17.81
CA THR A 436 3.06 14.24 19.25
C THR A 436 2.54 12.96 19.91
N LYS A 437 2.13 11.97 19.11
CA LYS A 437 1.66 10.67 19.60
C LYS A 437 2.81 9.78 20.05
N PRO A 438 2.55 8.83 20.97
CA PRO A 438 3.51 7.80 21.30
C PRO A 438 3.84 6.94 20.07
N ALA A 439 5.04 6.35 20.07
CA ALA A 439 5.46 5.40 19.05
C ALA A 439 4.45 4.25 18.90
N GLY A 440 4.21 3.81 17.66
CA GLY A 440 3.15 2.89 17.29
C GLY A 440 1.79 3.55 17.01
N SER A 441 1.71 4.88 17.05
CA SER A 441 0.50 5.65 16.74
C SER A 441 0.80 7.00 16.04
N ILE A 442 2.03 7.20 15.57
CA ILE A 442 2.46 8.39 14.85
C ILE A 442 1.97 8.30 13.41
N PHE A 443 2.17 7.16 12.76
CA PHE A 443 1.78 6.89 11.38
C PHE A 443 0.50 6.06 11.36
N THR A 444 -0.63 6.68 11.02
CA THR A 444 -1.91 5.99 10.96
C THR A 444 -2.42 5.91 9.52
N TYR A 445 -2.78 4.71 9.10
CA TYR A 445 -3.41 4.46 7.80
C TYR A 445 -4.92 4.27 7.95
N ASN A 446 -5.69 4.93 7.08
CA ASN A 446 -7.13 4.75 6.98
C ASN A 446 -7.56 4.64 5.51
N PRO A 447 -8.22 3.53 5.10
CA PRO A 447 -8.75 3.36 3.75
C PRO A 447 -9.71 4.46 3.29
N ALA A 448 -10.37 5.16 4.23
CA ALA A 448 -11.27 6.27 3.92
C ALA A 448 -10.55 7.56 3.46
N ASP A 449 -9.23 7.63 3.62
CA ASP A 449 -8.41 8.77 3.20
C ASP A 449 -7.84 8.60 1.78
N GLN A 450 -8.09 7.46 1.12
CA GLN A 450 -7.45 7.10 -0.15
C GLN A 450 -8.27 7.47 -1.39
N ASN A 451 -9.11 8.50 -1.27
CA ASN A 451 -10.06 8.86 -2.33
C ASN A 451 -9.35 9.28 -3.62
N GLY A 452 -8.18 9.92 -3.50
CA GLY A 452 -7.32 10.32 -4.62
C GLY A 452 -6.95 9.16 -5.56
N ALA A 453 -6.64 7.99 -5.00
CA ALA A 453 -6.26 6.81 -5.77
C ALA A 453 -7.44 6.05 -6.36
N ILE A 454 -8.60 6.05 -5.70
CA ILE A 454 -9.75 5.22 -6.11
C ILE A 454 -10.79 6.00 -6.93
N GLN A 455 -10.71 7.33 -6.97
CA GLN A 455 -11.58 8.22 -7.76
C GLN A 455 -10.77 9.11 -8.73
N PRO A 456 -10.05 8.55 -9.72
CA PRO A 456 -9.11 9.33 -10.53
C PRO A 456 -9.77 10.43 -11.39
N GLY A 457 -11.09 10.43 -11.55
CA GLY A 457 -11.85 11.44 -12.30
C GLY A 457 -12.63 12.46 -11.48
N SER A 458 -12.68 12.36 -10.14
CA SER A 458 -13.15 13.48 -9.33
C SER A 458 -12.04 14.51 -9.36
N VAL A 459 -12.16 15.56 -10.17
CA VAL A 459 -11.26 16.71 -10.03
C VAL A 459 -11.48 17.21 -8.60
N PHE A 460 -10.63 16.81 -7.65
CA PHE A 460 -10.65 17.41 -6.34
C PHE A 460 -10.34 18.87 -6.61
N ALA A 461 -11.36 19.71 -6.49
CA ALA A 461 -11.17 21.15 -6.62
C ALA A 461 -10.00 21.51 -5.71
N ILE A 462 -9.04 22.29 -6.20
CA ILE A 462 -7.92 22.72 -5.38
C ILE A 462 -8.56 23.31 -4.11
N PRO A 463 -8.33 22.72 -2.92
CA PRO A 463 -8.97 23.16 -1.70
C PRO A 463 -8.36 24.52 -1.33
N GLY A 464 -8.87 25.60 -1.92
CA GLY A 464 -8.25 26.92 -1.90
C GLY A 464 -7.06 27.08 -2.85
N ASP A 465 -6.47 28.25 -2.84
CA ASP A 465 -5.21 28.59 -3.51
C ASP A 465 -4.10 27.73 -2.91
N GLY A 466 -3.80 26.60 -3.59
CA GLY A 466 -2.80 25.60 -3.19
C GLY A 466 -1.65 26.26 -2.43
N GLY A 467 -1.56 25.93 -1.13
CA GLY A 467 -0.90 26.77 -0.13
C GLY A 467 0.46 27.34 -0.59
N PRO A 468 0.82 28.57 -0.15
CA PRO A 468 1.79 29.46 -0.79
C PRO A 468 3.24 29.05 -0.53
N TYR A 469 3.63 27.84 -0.94
CA TYR A 469 5.00 27.36 -0.77
C TYR A 469 5.68 26.87 -2.06
N PRO A 470 5.49 27.50 -3.25
CA PRO A 470 6.30 27.19 -4.43
C PRO A 470 7.78 27.60 -4.27
N GLY A 471 8.15 28.26 -3.17
CA GLY A 471 9.49 28.79 -2.90
C GLY A 471 10.41 27.95 -2.00
N TRP A 472 9.99 26.75 -1.57
CA TRP A 472 10.75 25.90 -0.61
C TRP A 472 11.16 24.54 -1.18
#